data_AF-A0A7C2EJU0-F1
#
_entry.id   AF-A0A7C2EJU0-F1
#
_cell.length_a   1.000
_cell.length_b   1.000
_cell.length_c   1.000
_cell.angle_alpha   90.00
_cell.angle_beta   90.00
_cell.angle_gamma   90.00
#
_symmetry.space_group_name_H-M   'P 1'
#
loop_
_entity.id
_entity.type
_entity.pdbx_description
1 polymer ?
#
loop_
_entity_poly.entity_id
_entity_poly.type
_entity_poly.pdbx_seq_one_letter_code
_entity_poly.pdbx_strand_id
1 'polypeptide(L)'
;MLLGLPPLGVALSGETLAPYLEFPPVTRYVVQPPFSWPVFFSLALLPLGTVGLFVLWFRRSPVEGAAEPMVERRPFPWWGWLGVVLLVVAWVLAWTRFPWFAPWQPFTFSPLWAAYILVINALTYRRTGCCLLRDRTGYFLALFPLSAVFWWYFEYLNRFVQNWYYVEVTSLGPLEYFLLATPPFATVLPAVLSTTEWIATFPFWGRPRAGFWAPVLKRPRLAAWLALFLAAAGLTGIGIWPQYLFPLLWLSPLVIIASLQVLLGEETIFGGVKHGDWRSVLLPAAAGLFCGFFWEMWNYYSLARWEYAVPFVHRFQIFEMPLLGYAGYLPFGLECAVIADQLARLWWARGLRWQAGLGYGVIPGEDLKIVG
;
A
#
# COMPACT_ATOMS: atom_id res chain seq x y z
N MET A 1 1.44 3.72 20.35
CA MET A 1 2.42 2.70 19.89
C MET A 1 3.13 3.16 18.62
N LEU A 2 2.43 3.30 17.49
CA LEU A 2 3.03 3.62 16.19
C LEU A 2 3.94 4.87 16.18
N LEU A 3 3.54 5.96 16.85
CA LEU A 3 4.35 7.18 16.93
C LEU A 3 5.42 7.15 18.02
N GLY A 4 5.20 6.44 19.12
CA GLY A 4 6.06 6.53 20.32
C GLY A 4 7.19 5.49 20.40
N LEU A 5 7.04 4.34 19.73
CA LEU A 5 8.02 3.25 19.82
C LEU A 5 9.34 3.56 19.11
N PRO A 6 9.36 4.12 17.87
CA PRO A 6 10.62 4.49 17.23
C PRO A 6 11.51 5.46 18.04
N PRO A 7 11.00 6.60 18.58
CA PRO A 7 11.81 7.51 19.38
C PRO A 7 12.18 6.92 20.74
N LEU A 8 11.38 6.00 21.30
CA LEU A 8 11.78 5.23 22.47
C LEU A 8 13.02 4.39 22.17
N GLY A 9 13.11 3.81 20.97
CA GLY A 9 14.31 3.10 20.51
C GLY A 9 15.56 3.96 20.54
N VAL A 10 15.48 5.15 19.94
CA VAL A 10 16.59 6.13 19.93
C VAL A 10 16.96 6.57 21.36
N ALA A 11 15.97 6.81 22.22
CA ALA A 11 16.23 7.16 23.61
C ALA A 11 16.93 6.02 24.38
N LEU A 12 16.57 4.77 24.09
CA LEU A 12 17.18 3.58 24.71
C LEU A 12 18.60 3.31 24.19
N SER A 13 18.96 3.75 22.98
CA SER A 13 20.34 3.67 22.47
C SER A 13 21.25 4.76 23.04
N GLY A 14 20.69 5.73 23.77
CA GLY A 14 21.42 6.88 24.32
C GLY A 14 21.70 7.99 23.30
N GLU A 15 21.08 7.92 22.12
CA GLU A 15 21.20 8.94 21.08
C GLU A 15 20.22 10.11 21.29
N THR A 16 20.50 11.24 20.66
CA THR A 16 19.61 12.41 20.70
C THR A 16 18.52 12.31 19.63
N LEU A 17 17.31 12.77 19.94
CA LEU A 17 16.20 12.80 18.99
C LEU A 17 16.28 13.93 17.95
N ALA A 18 17.13 14.94 18.16
CA ALA A 18 17.16 16.13 17.33
C ALA A 18 17.33 15.86 15.82
N PRO A 19 18.23 14.96 15.36
CA PRO A 19 18.36 14.63 13.93
C PRO A 19 17.10 14.00 13.33
N TYR A 20 16.33 13.26 14.13
CA TYR A 20 15.07 12.63 13.72
C TYR A 20 13.90 13.62 13.70
N LEU A 21 14.09 14.85 14.20
CA LEU A 21 13.08 15.92 14.23
C LEU A 21 13.30 17.00 13.15
N GLU A 22 14.38 16.92 12.37
CA GLU A 22 14.66 17.80 11.21
C GLU A 22 13.64 17.66 10.08
N PHE A 23 13.10 18.78 9.60
CA PHE A 23 12.13 18.82 8.52
C PHE A 23 12.37 20.01 7.58
N PRO A 24 12.59 19.80 6.27
CA PRO A 24 12.64 18.52 5.55
C PRO A 24 13.81 17.62 6.01
N PRO A 25 13.69 16.28 5.91
CA PRO A 25 14.71 15.36 6.40
C PRO A 25 15.90 15.25 5.43
N VAL A 26 16.74 16.29 5.35
CA VAL A 26 17.85 16.37 4.39
C VAL A 26 19.14 15.74 4.90
N THR A 27 19.33 15.67 6.22
CA THR A 27 20.56 15.09 6.80
C THR A 27 20.52 13.58 6.78
N ARG A 28 21.59 12.96 6.25
CA ARG A 28 21.79 11.49 6.27
C ARG A 28 22.81 11.11 7.33
N TYR A 29 22.37 10.40 8.35
CA TYR A 29 23.20 9.94 9.48
C TYR A 29 23.20 8.42 9.62
N VAL A 30 22.24 7.71 9.03
CA VAL A 30 22.26 6.25 8.93
C VAL A 30 23.17 5.84 7.77
N VAL A 31 24.31 5.26 8.11
CA VAL A 31 25.25 4.70 7.13
C VAL A 31 24.75 3.32 6.70
N GLN A 32 24.35 3.22 5.43
CA GLN A 32 23.81 1.97 4.91
C GLN A 32 24.92 0.97 4.60
N PRO A 33 24.85 -0.26 5.12
CA PRO A 33 25.88 -1.27 4.89
C PRO A 33 25.91 -1.72 3.42
N PRO A 34 27.10 -2.14 2.93
CA PRO A 34 27.25 -2.57 1.55
C PRO A 34 26.50 -3.87 1.27
N PHE A 35 26.37 -4.20 -0.01
CA PHE A 35 25.67 -5.38 -0.48
C PHE A 35 26.20 -6.69 0.15
N SER A 36 25.30 -7.59 0.54
CA SER A 36 25.62 -8.88 1.14
C SER A 36 24.79 -10.01 0.53
N TRP A 37 25.47 -10.98 -0.09
CA TRP A 37 24.82 -12.16 -0.69
C TRP A 37 24.01 -12.99 0.31
N PRO A 38 24.53 -13.34 1.51
CA PRO A 38 23.74 -14.07 2.50
C PRO A 38 22.44 -13.34 2.86
N VAL A 39 22.51 -12.04 3.14
CA VAL A 39 21.34 -11.24 3.50
C VAL A 39 20.36 -11.14 2.33
N PHE A 40 20.87 -10.94 1.11
CA PHE A 40 20.06 -10.94 -0.11
C PHE A 40 19.27 -12.24 -0.27
N PHE A 41 19.93 -13.40 -0.19
CA PHE A 41 19.24 -14.69 -0.32
C PHE A 41 18.25 -14.94 0.83
N SER A 42 18.60 -14.57 2.06
CA SER A 42 17.69 -14.68 3.20
C SER A 42 16.44 -13.82 3.01
N LEU A 43 16.59 -12.57 2.59
CA LEU A 43 15.46 -11.67 2.33
C LEU A 43 14.67 -12.09 1.09
N ALA A 44 15.31 -12.68 0.08
CA ALA A 44 14.65 -13.19 -1.13
C ALA A 44 13.68 -14.34 -0.84
N LEU A 45 13.83 -15.08 0.27
CA LEU A 45 12.89 -16.13 0.66
C LEU A 45 11.47 -15.60 0.86
N LEU A 46 11.32 -14.35 1.31
CA LEU A 46 10.00 -13.73 1.52
C LEU A 46 9.22 -13.54 0.21
N PRO A 47 9.71 -12.78 -0.79
CA PRO A 47 9.01 -12.64 -2.06
C PRO A 47 8.90 -13.98 -2.80
N LEU A 48 9.88 -14.88 -2.71
CA LEU A 48 9.77 -16.22 -3.30
C LEU A 48 8.63 -17.03 -2.66
N GLY A 49 8.49 -16.98 -1.34
CA GLY A 49 7.37 -17.59 -0.61
C GLY A 49 6.03 -17.00 -1.02
N THR A 50 5.94 -15.68 -1.17
CA THR A 50 4.74 -15.01 -1.65
C THR A 50 4.39 -15.39 -3.09
N VAL A 51 5.36 -15.42 -4.00
CA VAL A 51 5.16 -15.91 -5.38
C VAL A 51 4.70 -17.36 -5.37
N GLY A 52 5.32 -18.21 -4.54
CA GLY A 52 4.88 -19.58 -4.32
C GLY A 52 3.42 -19.66 -3.88
N LEU A 53 3.00 -18.80 -2.95
CA LEU A 53 1.61 -18.70 -2.49
C LEU A 53 0.65 -18.34 -3.64
N PHE A 54 0.98 -17.32 -4.46
CA PHE A 54 0.19 -16.98 -5.64
C PHE A 54 0.09 -18.16 -6.62
N VAL A 55 1.21 -18.80 -6.95
CA VAL A 55 1.24 -19.95 -7.87
C VAL A 55 0.38 -21.10 -7.34
N LEU A 56 0.51 -21.44 -6.06
CA LEU A 56 -0.28 -22.51 -5.44
C LEU A 56 -1.77 -22.16 -5.40
N TRP A 57 -2.12 -20.90 -5.14
CA TRP A 57 -3.50 -20.43 -5.15
C TRP A 57 -4.12 -20.49 -6.55
N PHE A 58 -3.39 -20.04 -7.58
CA PHE A 58 -3.86 -20.10 -8.97
C PHE A 58 -4.03 -21.51 -9.53
N ARG A 59 -3.24 -22.47 -9.03
CA ARG A 59 -3.39 -23.89 -9.41
C ARG A 59 -4.67 -24.52 -8.88
N ARG A 60 -5.36 -23.91 -7.92
CA ARG A 60 -6.63 -24.43 -7.40
C ARG A 60 -7.79 -24.10 -8.33
N SER A 61 -8.72 -25.03 -8.47
CA SER A 61 -9.96 -24.81 -9.19
C SER A 61 -10.79 -23.72 -8.52
N PRO A 62 -11.47 -22.86 -9.30
CA PRO A 62 -12.54 -22.03 -8.76
C PRO A 62 -13.59 -22.89 -8.04
N VAL A 63 -14.21 -22.37 -6.99
CA VAL A 63 -15.32 -23.06 -6.32
C VAL A 63 -16.50 -23.22 -7.30
N GLU A 64 -17.01 -24.44 -7.43
CA GLU A 64 -18.18 -24.74 -8.27
C GLU A 64 -19.43 -24.00 -7.75
N GLY A 65 -20.22 -23.44 -8.66
CA GLY A 65 -21.42 -22.66 -8.30
C GLY A 65 -21.14 -21.29 -7.68
N ALA A 66 -19.88 -20.89 -7.49
CA ALA A 66 -19.57 -19.52 -7.09
C ALA A 66 -20.03 -18.53 -8.16
N ALA A 67 -20.72 -17.47 -7.74
CA ALA A 67 -21.16 -16.41 -8.64
C ALA A 67 -19.98 -15.87 -9.45
N GLU A 68 -20.14 -15.78 -10.77
CA GLU A 68 -19.13 -15.13 -11.59
C GLU A 68 -19.05 -13.65 -11.19
N PRO A 69 -17.85 -13.04 -11.19
CA PRO A 69 -17.75 -11.59 -11.07
C PRO A 69 -18.67 -10.96 -12.13
N MET A 70 -19.52 -10.02 -11.73
CA MET A 70 -20.50 -9.42 -12.63
C MET A 70 -19.78 -8.75 -13.79
N VAL A 71 -19.83 -9.34 -14.99
CA VAL A 71 -19.23 -8.77 -16.20
C VAL A 71 -20.32 -8.10 -17.03
N GLU A 72 -20.64 -6.86 -16.70
CA GLU A 72 -21.40 -5.99 -17.60
C GLU A 72 -20.43 -5.34 -18.57
N ARG A 73 -20.40 -5.77 -19.84
CA ARG A 73 -19.55 -5.14 -20.86
C ARG A 73 -20.11 -3.78 -21.27
N ARG A 74 -19.90 -2.76 -20.45
CA ARG A 74 -20.23 -1.37 -20.76
C ARG A 74 -19.19 -0.77 -21.71
N PRO A 75 -19.53 0.26 -22.50
CA PRO A 75 -18.51 1.03 -23.22
C PRO A 75 -17.58 1.72 -22.23
N PHE A 76 -16.34 2.01 -22.66
CA PHE A 76 -15.41 2.79 -21.85
C PHE A 76 -15.94 4.22 -21.71
N PRO A 77 -16.09 4.75 -20.49
CA PRO A 77 -16.76 6.03 -20.28
C PRO A 77 -15.91 7.21 -20.77
N TRP A 78 -16.56 8.33 -21.11
CA TRP A 78 -15.89 9.54 -21.60
C TRP A 78 -14.84 10.09 -20.61
N TRP A 79 -15.11 10.03 -19.31
CA TRP A 79 -14.17 10.45 -18.26
C TRP A 79 -12.97 9.50 -18.13
N GLY A 80 -13.12 8.24 -18.57
CA GLY A 80 -12.01 7.32 -18.73
C GLY A 80 -11.07 7.75 -19.85
N TRP A 81 -11.62 8.14 -21.00
CA TRP A 81 -10.82 8.70 -22.11
C TRP A 81 -10.13 9.99 -21.71
N LEU A 82 -10.80 10.87 -20.97
CA LEU A 82 -10.18 12.04 -20.36
C LEU A 82 -8.98 11.63 -19.47
N GLY A 83 -9.17 10.62 -18.60
CA GLY A 83 -8.08 10.07 -17.79
C GLY A 83 -6.90 9.58 -18.63
N VAL A 84 -7.13 8.88 -19.74
CA VAL A 84 -6.07 8.43 -20.66
C VAL A 84 -5.31 9.61 -21.26
N VAL A 85 -6.03 10.62 -21.77
CA VAL A 85 -5.41 11.82 -22.34
C VAL A 85 -4.59 12.56 -21.28
N LEU A 86 -5.16 12.77 -20.09
CA LEU A 86 -4.45 13.41 -18.98
C LEU A 86 -3.20 12.63 -18.58
N LEU A 87 -3.27 11.30 -18.55
CA LEU A 87 -2.15 10.45 -18.20
C LEU A 87 -1.00 10.61 -19.20
N VAL A 88 -1.31 10.55 -20.50
CA VAL A 88 -0.31 10.72 -21.57
C VAL A 88 0.31 12.11 -21.52
N VAL A 89 -0.51 13.16 -21.39
CA VAL A 89 -0.03 14.55 -21.31
C VAL A 89 0.83 14.76 -20.06
N ALA A 90 0.36 14.33 -18.88
CA ALA A 90 1.09 14.45 -17.63
C ALA A 90 2.42 13.68 -17.69
N TRP A 91 2.46 12.52 -18.33
CA TRP A 91 3.69 11.74 -18.51
C TRP A 91 4.68 12.45 -19.43
N VAL A 92 4.23 12.93 -20.59
CA VAL A 92 5.09 13.70 -21.51
C VAL A 92 5.67 14.92 -20.82
N LEU A 93 4.83 15.67 -20.07
CA LEU A 93 5.28 16.82 -19.30
C LEU A 93 6.23 16.41 -18.16
N ALA A 94 5.98 15.31 -17.45
CA ALA A 94 6.83 14.82 -16.36
C ALA A 94 8.22 14.41 -16.82
N TRP A 95 8.34 13.79 -18.00
CA TRP A 95 9.59 13.20 -18.48
C TRP A 95 10.33 14.05 -19.50
N THR A 96 9.70 15.12 -19.99
CA THR A 96 10.33 16.05 -20.94
C THR A 96 10.57 17.40 -20.29
N ARG A 97 11.81 17.88 -20.33
CA ARG A 97 12.21 19.16 -19.73
C ARG A 97 11.91 20.33 -20.65
N PHE A 98 10.63 20.67 -20.80
CA PHE A 98 10.21 21.83 -21.57
C PHE A 98 10.54 23.14 -20.83
N PRO A 99 11.27 24.10 -21.43
CA PRO A 99 11.65 25.34 -20.76
C PRO A 99 10.45 26.15 -20.24
N TRP A 100 9.35 26.19 -21.00
CA TRP A 100 8.12 26.90 -20.62
C TRP A 100 7.35 26.24 -19.47
N PHE A 101 7.63 24.96 -19.18
CA PHE A 101 6.95 24.19 -18.15
C PHE A 101 7.79 24.01 -16.87
N ALA A 102 9.03 24.51 -16.85
CA ALA A 102 9.96 24.36 -15.74
C ALA A 102 9.37 24.71 -14.35
N PRO A 103 8.57 25.78 -14.17
CA PRO A 103 7.98 26.10 -12.85
C PRO A 103 6.99 25.04 -12.32
N TRP A 104 6.38 24.27 -13.22
CA TRP A 104 5.34 23.28 -12.90
C TRP A 104 5.88 21.84 -12.88
N GLN A 105 7.09 21.65 -13.38
CA GLN A 105 7.76 20.36 -13.45
C GLN A 105 7.81 19.59 -12.11
N PRO A 106 8.03 20.24 -10.94
CA PRO A 106 8.02 19.53 -9.66
C PRO A 106 6.67 18.88 -9.30
N PHE A 107 5.57 19.39 -9.86
CA PHE A 107 4.22 18.98 -9.49
C PHE A 107 3.67 17.84 -10.35
N THR A 108 4.40 17.37 -11.37
CA THR A 108 3.86 16.44 -12.38
C THR A 108 3.55 15.05 -11.86
N PHE A 109 4.09 14.68 -10.70
CA PHE A 109 3.87 13.35 -10.12
C PHE A 109 2.40 13.13 -9.68
N SER A 110 1.72 14.16 -9.17
CA SER A 110 0.32 14.01 -8.72
C SER A 110 -0.68 13.91 -9.89
N PRO A 111 -0.59 14.72 -10.95
CA PRO A 111 -1.42 14.56 -12.15
C PRO A 111 -1.35 13.16 -12.77
N LEU A 112 -0.17 12.52 -12.79
CA LEU A 112 0.00 11.14 -13.25
C LEU A 112 -0.89 10.17 -12.46
N TRP A 113 -0.83 10.24 -11.13
CA TRP A 113 -1.64 9.38 -10.26
C TRP A 113 -3.12 9.70 -10.31
N ALA A 114 -3.50 10.98 -10.36
CA ALA A 114 -4.89 11.37 -10.52
C ALA A 114 -5.48 10.80 -11.82
N ALA A 115 -4.74 10.90 -12.93
CA ALA A 115 -5.13 10.35 -14.21
C ALA A 115 -5.19 8.81 -14.18
N TYR A 116 -4.22 8.14 -13.55
CA TYR A 116 -4.23 6.70 -13.33
C TYR A 116 -5.47 6.24 -12.56
N ILE A 117 -5.82 6.91 -11.45
CA ILE A 117 -7.00 6.58 -10.64
C ILE A 117 -8.27 6.70 -11.49
N LEU A 118 -8.39 7.74 -12.33
CA LEU A 118 -9.50 7.88 -13.27
C LEU A 118 -9.54 6.70 -14.26
N VAL A 119 -8.42 6.34 -14.87
CA VAL A 119 -8.35 5.24 -15.85
C VAL A 119 -8.72 3.90 -15.21
N ILE A 120 -8.17 3.57 -14.05
CA ILE A 120 -8.46 2.31 -13.37
C ILE A 120 -9.93 2.22 -12.96
N ASN A 121 -10.51 3.29 -12.42
CA ASN A 121 -11.95 3.32 -12.12
C ASN A 121 -12.80 3.17 -13.39
N ALA A 122 -12.37 3.73 -14.52
CA ALA A 122 -13.07 3.58 -15.80
C ALA A 122 -12.99 2.15 -16.33
N LEU A 123 -11.84 1.48 -16.14
CA LEU A 123 -11.68 0.08 -16.49
C LEU A 123 -12.54 -0.83 -15.63
N THR A 124 -12.64 -0.56 -14.32
CA THR A 124 -13.58 -1.26 -13.42
C THR A 124 -15.01 -1.04 -13.89
N TYR A 125 -15.41 0.21 -14.09
CA TYR A 125 -16.75 0.59 -14.54
C TYR A 125 -17.14 -0.09 -15.86
N ARG A 126 -16.22 -0.14 -16.83
CA ARG A 126 -16.40 -0.83 -18.11
C ARG A 126 -16.73 -2.32 -17.94
N ARG A 127 -16.21 -2.94 -16.87
CA ARG A 127 -16.35 -4.37 -16.61
C ARG A 127 -17.55 -4.72 -15.74
N THR A 128 -17.91 -3.89 -14.78
CA THR A 128 -18.92 -4.23 -13.76
C THR A 128 -20.12 -3.31 -13.78
N GLY A 129 -20.06 -2.20 -14.51
CA GLY A 129 -21.08 -1.15 -14.45
C GLY A 129 -21.08 -0.33 -13.16
N CYS A 130 -20.12 -0.56 -12.25
CA CYS A 130 -19.94 0.14 -10.99
C CYS A 130 -18.45 0.39 -10.72
N CYS A 131 -18.09 1.42 -9.95
CA CYS A 131 -16.72 1.62 -9.45
C CYS A 131 -16.68 2.49 -8.19
N LEU A 132 -15.56 2.44 -7.47
CA LEU A 132 -15.30 3.26 -6.29
C LEU A 132 -15.58 4.76 -6.51
N LEU A 133 -15.10 5.33 -7.62
CA LEU A 133 -15.25 6.74 -7.93
C LEU A 133 -16.72 7.18 -8.06
N ARG A 134 -17.57 6.36 -8.68
CA ARG A 134 -18.95 6.73 -9.03
C ARG A 134 -19.98 6.27 -8.00
N ASP A 135 -19.83 5.04 -7.52
CA ASP A 135 -20.84 4.38 -6.69
C ASP A 135 -20.52 4.51 -5.20
N ARG A 136 -19.30 4.97 -4.85
CA ARG A 136 -18.83 5.19 -3.47
C ARG A 136 -18.06 6.52 -3.34
N THR A 137 -18.51 7.58 -4.04
CA THR A 137 -17.78 8.85 -4.17
C THR A 137 -17.39 9.48 -2.83
N GLY A 138 -18.27 9.51 -1.83
CA GLY A 138 -17.95 10.11 -0.52
C GLY A 138 -16.81 9.39 0.20
N TYR A 139 -16.88 8.06 0.23
CA TYR A 139 -15.81 7.21 0.78
C TYR A 139 -14.52 7.35 -0.04
N PHE A 140 -14.63 7.32 -1.38
CA PHE A 140 -13.52 7.51 -2.30
C PHE A 140 -12.79 8.83 -2.07
N LEU A 141 -13.51 9.94 -1.93
CA LEU A 141 -12.93 11.26 -1.66
C LEU A 141 -12.26 11.31 -0.29
N ALA A 142 -12.82 10.65 0.72
CA ALA A 142 -12.21 10.56 2.05
C ALA A 142 -10.92 9.74 2.09
N LEU A 143 -10.66 8.88 1.11
CA LEU A 143 -9.39 8.16 0.98
C LEU A 143 -8.22 9.11 0.70
N PHE A 144 -8.42 10.24 0.01
CA PHE A 144 -7.33 11.16 -0.33
C PHE A 144 -6.68 11.81 0.90
N PRO A 145 -7.42 12.50 1.79
CA PRO A 145 -6.82 13.07 3.00
C PRO A 145 -6.30 11.97 3.95
N LEU A 146 -6.96 10.82 4.03
CA LEU A 146 -6.46 9.68 4.81
C LEU A 146 -5.14 9.15 4.25
N SER A 147 -5.00 9.09 2.94
CA SER A 147 -3.79 8.64 2.24
C SER A 147 -2.61 9.56 2.51
N ALA A 148 -2.85 10.88 2.55
CA ALA A 148 -1.82 11.84 2.92
C ALA A 148 -1.28 11.57 4.33
N VAL A 149 -2.17 11.44 5.33
CA VAL A 149 -1.78 11.11 6.71
C VAL A 149 -1.07 9.76 6.79
N PHE A 150 -1.59 8.76 6.07
CA PHE A 150 -1.04 7.42 6.01
C PHE A 150 0.40 7.41 5.47
N TRP A 151 0.69 8.10 4.37
CA TRP A 151 2.04 8.15 3.82
C TRP A 151 2.98 9.04 4.64
N TRP A 152 2.49 10.16 5.19
CA TRP A 152 3.29 10.97 6.13
C TRP A 152 3.76 10.17 7.34
N TYR A 153 3.01 9.14 7.76
CA TYR A 153 3.47 8.19 8.76
C TYR A 153 4.66 7.33 8.29
N PHE A 154 4.70 6.90 7.02
CA PHE A 154 5.88 6.23 6.46
C PHE A 154 7.07 7.16 6.31
N GLU A 155 6.85 8.41 5.90
CA GLU A 155 7.90 9.44 5.92
C GLU A 155 8.45 9.65 7.34
N TYR A 156 7.57 9.66 8.35
CA TYR A 156 7.99 9.69 9.75
C TYR A 156 8.86 8.50 10.14
N LEU A 157 8.44 7.26 9.81
CA LEU A 157 9.24 6.06 10.10
C LEU A 157 10.56 6.05 9.32
N ASN A 158 10.57 6.56 8.09
CA ASN A 158 11.75 6.62 7.25
C ASN A 158 12.83 7.54 7.83
N ARG A 159 12.49 8.49 8.70
CA ARG A 159 13.49 9.29 9.41
C ARG A 159 14.41 8.41 10.25
N PHE A 160 13.92 7.30 10.79
CA PHE A 160 14.71 6.39 11.62
C PHE A 160 15.59 5.44 10.81
N VAL A 161 15.15 5.01 9.63
CA VAL A 161 15.85 3.99 8.83
C VAL A 161 16.60 4.55 7.62
N GLN A 162 16.17 5.71 7.11
CA GLN A 162 16.68 6.41 5.94
C GLN A 162 16.86 5.50 4.70
N ASN A 163 15.81 4.72 4.40
CA ASN A 163 15.76 3.80 3.27
C ASN A 163 15.54 4.52 1.92
N TRP A 164 14.89 5.68 1.94
CA TRP A 164 14.77 6.57 0.78
C TRP A 164 15.03 8.03 1.16
N TYR A 165 15.48 8.82 0.19
CA TYR A 165 15.72 10.25 0.35
C TYR A 165 15.43 11.00 -0.96
N TYR A 166 15.02 12.26 -0.85
CA TYR A 166 14.71 13.10 -2.00
C TYR A 166 15.96 13.89 -2.44
N VAL A 167 16.24 13.94 -3.74
CA VAL A 167 17.50 14.49 -4.27
C VAL A 167 17.47 16.02 -4.42
N GLU A 168 16.33 16.58 -4.82
CA GLU A 168 16.18 18.02 -5.15
C GLU A 168 15.43 18.83 -4.07
N VAL A 169 15.51 18.43 -2.79
CA VAL A 169 14.72 19.09 -1.71
C VAL A 169 15.55 19.97 -0.78
N THR A 170 16.86 20.06 -0.97
CA THR A 170 17.77 20.79 -0.06
C THR A 170 17.55 22.31 -0.04
N SER A 171 16.92 22.87 -1.08
CA SER A 171 16.56 24.29 -1.16
C SER A 171 15.16 24.62 -0.66
N LEU A 172 14.34 23.61 -0.33
CA LEU A 172 12.92 23.82 0.01
C LEU A 172 12.75 24.17 1.49
N GLY A 173 11.85 25.12 1.76
CA GLY A 173 11.40 25.37 3.13
C GLY A 173 10.50 24.25 3.67
N PRO A 174 10.30 24.16 5.00
CA PRO A 174 9.40 23.19 5.63
C PRO A 174 7.99 23.15 5.00
N LEU A 175 7.35 24.33 4.87
CA LEU A 175 5.99 24.43 4.34
C LEU A 175 5.94 24.05 2.86
N GLU A 176 6.94 24.47 2.09
CA GLU A 176 7.02 24.19 0.66
C GLU A 176 7.18 22.68 0.40
N TYR A 177 8.10 22.03 1.11
CA TYR A 177 8.25 20.57 1.07
C TYR A 177 6.95 19.86 1.44
N PHE A 178 6.28 20.29 2.52
CA PHE A 178 5.01 19.70 2.93
C PHE A 178 3.93 19.82 1.85
N LEU A 179 3.78 20.99 1.24
CA LEU A 179 2.80 21.26 0.20
C LEU A 179 3.11 20.52 -1.12
N LEU A 180 4.39 20.36 -1.46
CA LEU A 180 4.82 19.61 -2.65
C LEU A 180 4.64 18.09 -2.49
N ALA A 181 4.95 17.56 -1.31
CA ALA A 181 4.93 16.12 -1.04
C ALA A 181 3.52 15.57 -0.75
N THR A 182 2.64 16.38 -0.17
CA THR A 182 1.29 15.94 0.24
C THR A 182 0.39 15.48 -0.92
N PRO A 183 0.32 16.16 -2.08
CA PRO A 183 -0.56 15.74 -3.17
C PRO A 183 -0.21 14.37 -3.77
N PRO A 184 1.07 14.02 -4.04
CA PRO A 184 1.46 12.63 -4.33
C PRO A 184 0.98 11.63 -3.28
N PHE A 185 1.23 11.92 -2.00
CA PHE A 185 0.89 11.06 -0.87
C PHE A 185 -0.61 10.81 -0.74
N ALA A 186 -1.42 11.80 -1.09
CA ALA A 186 -2.88 11.70 -1.09
C ALA A 186 -3.44 10.70 -2.12
N THR A 187 -2.64 10.23 -3.09
CA THR A 187 -3.14 9.37 -4.18
C THR A 187 -2.95 7.88 -3.93
N VAL A 188 -2.21 7.48 -2.90
CA VAL A 188 -1.80 6.08 -2.69
C VAL A 188 -2.97 5.15 -2.37
N LEU A 189 -3.75 5.43 -1.32
CA LEU A 189 -4.93 4.63 -0.97
C LEU A 189 -5.96 4.56 -2.12
N PRO A 190 -6.41 5.68 -2.72
CA PRO A 190 -7.38 5.59 -3.80
C PRO A 190 -6.84 4.82 -5.01
N ALA A 191 -5.54 4.91 -5.33
CA ALA A 191 -4.93 4.13 -6.40
C ALA A 191 -4.92 2.62 -6.10
N VAL A 192 -4.43 2.22 -4.92
CA VAL A 192 -4.34 0.80 -4.54
C VAL A 192 -5.73 0.16 -4.42
N LEU A 193 -6.71 0.83 -3.82
CA LEU A 193 -8.06 0.26 -3.70
C LEU A 193 -8.78 0.19 -5.05
N SER A 194 -8.67 1.21 -5.90
CA SER A 194 -9.26 1.17 -7.25
C SER A 194 -8.66 0.04 -8.07
N THR A 195 -7.34 -0.18 -7.93
CA THR A 195 -6.62 -1.27 -8.60
C THR A 195 -7.03 -2.63 -8.04
N THR A 196 -7.23 -2.74 -6.73
CA THR A 196 -7.73 -3.97 -6.09
C THR A 196 -9.11 -4.33 -6.62
N GLU A 197 -10.03 -3.35 -6.70
CA GLU A 197 -11.37 -3.56 -7.26
C GLU A 197 -11.30 -3.97 -8.73
N TRP A 198 -10.44 -3.31 -9.52
CA TRP A 198 -10.21 -3.67 -10.92
C TRP A 198 -9.71 -5.12 -11.08
N ILE A 199 -8.68 -5.53 -10.32
CA ILE A 199 -8.14 -6.90 -10.35
C ILE A 199 -9.23 -7.91 -9.94
N ALA A 200 -10.06 -7.59 -8.94
CA ALA A 200 -11.15 -8.44 -8.49
C ALA A 200 -12.20 -8.72 -9.58
N THR A 201 -12.34 -7.83 -10.58
CA THR A 201 -13.30 -8.02 -11.69
C THR A 201 -12.92 -9.14 -12.67
N PHE A 202 -11.69 -9.66 -12.62
CA PHE A 202 -11.26 -10.73 -13.52
C PHE A 202 -11.61 -12.09 -12.93
N PRO A 203 -12.30 -13.00 -13.63
CA PRO A 203 -12.64 -14.34 -13.12
C PRO A 203 -11.45 -15.12 -12.56
N PHE A 204 -10.27 -14.94 -13.14
CA PHE A 204 -9.01 -15.55 -12.69
C PHE A 204 -8.59 -15.08 -11.28
N TRP A 205 -8.95 -13.86 -10.89
CA TRP A 205 -8.57 -13.24 -9.62
C TRP A 205 -9.75 -13.14 -8.63
N GLY A 206 -10.94 -12.85 -9.13
CA GLY A 206 -12.12 -12.57 -8.34
C GLY A 206 -12.85 -13.80 -7.82
N ARG A 207 -12.57 -15.02 -8.33
CA ARG A 207 -13.29 -16.22 -7.88
C ARG A 207 -12.64 -16.83 -6.63
N PRO A 208 -13.45 -17.25 -5.63
CA PRO A 208 -12.92 -18.05 -4.54
C PRO A 208 -12.36 -19.37 -5.08
N ARG A 209 -11.32 -19.89 -4.42
CA ARG A 209 -10.62 -21.10 -4.84
C ARG A 209 -10.97 -22.26 -3.91
N ALA A 210 -11.36 -23.40 -4.48
CA ALA A 210 -11.74 -24.58 -3.71
C ALA A 210 -10.53 -25.25 -3.07
N GLY A 211 -10.66 -25.64 -1.80
CA GLY A 211 -9.69 -26.49 -1.11
C GLY A 211 -8.30 -25.87 -0.95
N PHE A 212 -8.18 -24.54 -1.00
CA PHE A 212 -6.95 -23.88 -0.61
C PHE A 212 -6.81 -23.86 0.92
N TRP A 213 -5.57 -23.73 1.40
CA TRP A 213 -5.25 -23.90 2.82
C TRP A 213 -6.03 -22.91 3.71
N ALA A 214 -6.67 -23.45 4.75
CA ALA A 214 -7.46 -22.70 5.73
C ALA A 214 -6.85 -22.90 7.14
N PRO A 215 -5.84 -22.11 7.54
CA PRO A 215 -5.25 -22.25 8.86
C PRO A 215 -6.23 -21.87 9.96
N VAL A 216 -6.34 -22.73 10.98
CA VAL A 216 -7.11 -22.45 12.20
C VAL A 216 -6.15 -22.16 13.35
N LEU A 217 -6.17 -20.92 13.84
CA LEU A 217 -5.44 -20.55 15.05
C LEU A 217 -6.21 -21.00 16.29
N LYS A 218 -5.66 -21.96 17.04
CA LYS A 218 -6.27 -22.48 18.28
C LYS A 218 -6.38 -21.43 19.40
N ARG A 219 -5.45 -20.47 19.45
CA ARG A 219 -5.37 -19.42 20.48
C ARG A 219 -5.16 -18.04 19.84
N PRO A 220 -6.19 -17.48 19.17
CA PRO A 220 -6.04 -16.27 18.37
C PRO A 220 -5.60 -15.06 19.21
N ARG A 221 -6.14 -14.91 20.43
CA ARG A 221 -5.74 -13.81 21.34
C ARG A 221 -4.28 -13.91 21.81
N LEU A 222 -3.80 -15.12 22.11
CA LEU A 222 -2.39 -15.31 22.48
C LEU A 222 -1.46 -14.98 21.31
N ALA A 223 -1.79 -15.47 20.11
CA ALA A 223 -1.05 -15.16 18.91
C ALA A 223 -1.04 -13.65 18.62
N ALA A 224 -2.17 -12.97 18.79
CA ALA A 224 -2.27 -11.53 18.64
C ALA A 224 -1.42 -10.76 19.66
N TRP A 225 -1.40 -11.16 20.94
CA TRP A 225 -0.51 -10.55 21.94
C TRP A 225 0.97 -10.75 21.59
N LEU A 226 1.37 -11.94 21.17
CA LEU A 226 2.75 -12.23 20.74
C LEU A 226 3.13 -11.42 19.51
N ALA A 227 2.27 -11.37 18.49
CA ALA A 227 2.50 -10.61 17.28
C ALA A 227 2.58 -9.10 17.56
N LEU A 228 1.68 -8.58 18.42
CA LEU A 228 1.71 -7.19 18.87
C LEU A 228 3.01 -6.86 19.60
N PHE A 229 3.47 -7.73 20.51
CA PHE A 229 4.73 -7.56 21.22
C PHE A 229 5.93 -7.55 20.26
N LEU A 230 6.02 -8.51 19.34
CA LEU A 230 7.11 -8.59 18.36
C LEU A 230 7.13 -7.39 17.41
N ALA A 231 5.97 -6.97 16.92
CA ALA A 231 5.87 -5.79 16.04
C ALA A 231 6.21 -4.49 16.80
N ALA A 232 5.81 -4.38 18.07
CA ALA A 232 6.15 -3.25 18.92
C ALA A 232 7.65 -3.21 19.23
N ALA A 233 8.24 -4.34 19.62
CA ALA A 233 9.68 -4.47 19.81
C ALA A 233 10.44 -4.17 18.52
N GLY A 234 9.90 -4.57 17.37
CA GLY A 234 10.41 -4.24 16.05
C GLY A 234 10.47 -2.74 15.78
N LEU A 235 9.35 -2.03 16.00
CA LEU A 235 9.30 -0.56 15.86
C LEU A 235 10.17 0.18 16.87
N THR A 236 10.37 -0.36 18.08
CA THR A 236 11.39 0.20 18.98
C THR A 236 12.79 -0.07 18.43
N GLY A 237 13.02 -1.28 17.92
CA GLY A 237 14.30 -1.72 17.40
C GLY A 237 14.78 -0.95 16.17
N ILE A 238 13.89 -0.39 15.34
CA ILE A 238 14.34 0.43 14.18
C ILE A 238 15.11 1.68 14.63
N GLY A 239 14.87 2.19 15.85
CA GLY A 239 15.64 3.31 16.42
C GLY A 239 16.98 2.90 17.03
N ILE A 240 17.25 1.60 17.16
CA ILE A 240 18.50 1.05 17.73
C ILE A 240 19.36 0.41 16.63
N TRP A 241 18.75 -0.37 15.76
CA TRP A 241 19.40 -1.12 14.68
C TRP A 241 18.68 -0.92 13.34
N PRO A 242 18.60 0.32 12.83
CA PRO A 242 17.87 0.65 11.62
C PRO A 242 18.30 -0.19 10.42
N GLN A 243 19.61 -0.46 10.28
CA GLN A 243 20.17 -1.21 9.17
C GLN A 243 19.70 -2.67 9.09
N TYR A 244 19.27 -3.28 10.20
CA TYR A 244 18.81 -4.67 10.23
C TYR A 244 17.29 -4.78 10.32
N LEU A 245 16.66 -3.88 11.08
CA LEU A 245 15.22 -3.94 11.39
C LEU A 245 14.37 -3.08 10.44
N PHE A 246 14.96 -2.45 9.42
CA PHE A 246 14.24 -1.71 8.40
C PHE A 246 13.04 -2.43 7.76
N PRO A 247 12.99 -3.78 7.58
CA PRO A 247 11.80 -4.41 7.00
C PRO A 247 10.58 -4.29 7.91
N LEU A 248 10.78 -4.12 9.22
CA LEU A 248 9.70 -3.98 10.20
C LEU A 248 8.98 -2.64 10.09
N LEU A 249 9.58 -1.63 9.43
CA LEU A 249 8.87 -0.41 9.03
C LEU A 249 7.64 -0.74 8.17
N TRP A 250 7.75 -1.72 7.28
CA TRP A 250 6.68 -2.14 6.34
C TRP A 250 5.78 -3.27 6.87
N LEU A 251 6.15 -3.92 7.97
CA LEU A 251 5.41 -5.08 8.50
C LEU A 251 4.71 -4.76 9.82
N SER A 252 5.38 -4.01 10.70
CA SER A 252 4.86 -3.77 12.04
C SER A 252 3.55 -2.99 12.07
N PRO A 253 3.29 -1.95 11.26
CA PRO A 253 2.02 -1.24 11.34
C PRO A 253 0.84 -2.15 10.99
N LEU A 254 0.97 -2.96 9.92
CA LEU A 254 0.00 -4.00 9.57
C LEU A 254 -0.28 -4.96 10.73
N VAL A 255 0.79 -5.53 11.31
CA VAL A 255 0.70 -6.53 12.38
C VAL A 255 0.10 -5.93 13.64
N ILE A 256 0.45 -4.69 14.00
CA ILE A 256 -0.10 -3.99 15.16
C ILE A 256 -1.60 -3.80 14.99
N ILE A 257 -2.05 -3.28 13.84
CA ILE A 257 -3.48 -3.02 13.61
C ILE A 257 -4.25 -4.34 13.61
N ALA A 258 -3.80 -5.35 12.86
CA ALA A 258 -4.45 -6.66 12.81
C ALA A 258 -4.50 -7.35 14.18
N SER A 259 -3.43 -7.23 14.99
CA SER A 259 -3.41 -7.79 16.35
C SER A 259 -4.40 -7.08 17.26
N LEU A 260 -4.46 -5.74 17.20
CA LEU A 260 -5.42 -4.96 17.98
C LEU A 260 -6.87 -5.30 17.60
N GLN A 261 -7.18 -5.45 16.31
CA GLN A 261 -8.49 -5.91 15.84
C GLN A 261 -8.87 -7.26 16.48
N VAL A 262 -7.98 -8.26 16.47
CA VAL A 262 -8.23 -9.56 17.12
C VAL A 262 -8.47 -9.42 18.63
N LEU A 263 -7.69 -8.58 19.30
CA LEU A 263 -7.81 -8.36 20.75
C LEU A 263 -9.11 -7.63 21.12
N LEU A 264 -9.56 -6.71 20.28
CA LEU A 264 -10.85 -6.00 20.40
C LEU A 264 -12.05 -6.85 19.95
N GLY A 265 -11.81 -8.03 19.37
CA GLY A 265 -12.87 -8.91 18.87
C GLY A 265 -13.45 -8.48 17.51
N GLU A 266 -12.74 -7.63 16.77
CA GLU A 266 -13.08 -7.19 15.43
C GLU A 266 -12.64 -8.22 14.38
N GLU A 267 -13.33 -8.26 13.25
CA GLU A 267 -12.86 -9.00 12.08
C GLU A 267 -11.62 -8.35 11.48
N THR A 268 -10.65 -9.16 11.05
CA THR A 268 -9.45 -8.70 10.36
C THR A 268 -9.54 -8.89 8.86
N ILE A 269 -8.63 -8.27 8.10
CA ILE A 269 -8.45 -8.57 6.66
C ILE A 269 -8.13 -10.05 6.39
N PHE A 270 -7.64 -10.79 7.39
CA PHE A 270 -7.35 -12.22 7.31
C PHE A 270 -8.59 -13.08 7.61
N GLY A 271 -9.76 -12.48 7.82
CA GLY A 271 -11.00 -13.19 8.12
C GLY A 271 -11.35 -14.26 7.09
N GLY A 272 -11.20 -13.99 5.79
CA GLY A 272 -11.44 -14.97 4.72
C GLY A 272 -10.49 -16.17 4.74
N VAL A 273 -9.27 -15.98 5.25
CA VAL A 273 -8.21 -17.01 5.28
C VAL A 273 -8.62 -18.19 6.16
N LYS A 274 -9.43 -17.97 7.21
CA LYS A 274 -9.98 -19.03 8.07
C LYS A 274 -10.90 -20.01 7.31
N HIS A 275 -11.38 -19.60 6.14
CA HIS A 275 -12.24 -20.38 5.24
C HIS A 275 -11.53 -20.77 3.94
N GLY A 276 -10.22 -20.52 3.83
CA GLY A 276 -9.45 -20.79 2.62
C GLY A 276 -9.63 -19.75 1.51
N ASP A 277 -10.31 -18.63 1.79
CA ASP A 277 -10.41 -17.51 0.86
C ASP A 277 -9.29 -16.49 1.11
N TRP A 278 -8.30 -16.51 0.23
CA TRP A 278 -7.13 -15.64 0.32
C TRP A 278 -7.25 -14.36 -0.51
N ARG A 279 -8.40 -14.10 -1.14
CA ARG A 279 -8.59 -12.91 -2.00
C ARG A 279 -8.35 -11.60 -1.24
N SER A 280 -8.77 -11.52 0.02
CA SER A 280 -8.55 -10.35 0.89
C SER A 280 -7.07 -10.05 1.20
N VAL A 281 -6.18 -11.01 0.94
CA VAL A 281 -4.72 -10.88 1.11
C VAL A 281 -4.04 -10.72 -0.24
N LEU A 282 -4.36 -11.58 -1.20
CA LEU A 282 -3.67 -11.66 -2.48
C LEU A 282 -4.05 -10.52 -3.44
N LEU A 283 -5.30 -10.06 -3.44
CA LEU A 283 -5.71 -8.96 -4.32
C LEU A 283 -5.08 -7.63 -3.91
N PRO A 284 -5.10 -7.22 -2.62
CA PRO A 284 -4.40 -6.01 -2.22
C PRO A 284 -2.88 -6.11 -2.39
N ALA A 285 -2.27 -7.27 -2.12
CA ALA A 285 -0.84 -7.48 -2.39
C ALA A 285 -0.49 -7.29 -3.88
N ALA A 286 -1.29 -7.87 -4.78
CA ALA A 286 -1.10 -7.72 -6.21
C ALA A 286 -1.32 -6.26 -6.66
N ALA A 287 -2.33 -5.58 -6.13
CA ALA A 287 -2.59 -4.16 -6.39
C ALA A 287 -1.46 -3.27 -5.87
N GLY A 288 -0.94 -3.55 -4.68
CA GLY A 288 0.22 -2.88 -4.10
C GLY A 288 1.45 -2.99 -4.99
N LEU A 289 1.77 -4.21 -5.46
CA LEU A 289 2.88 -4.44 -6.38
C LEU A 289 2.66 -3.76 -7.75
N PHE A 290 1.43 -3.81 -8.28
CA PHE A 290 1.08 -3.15 -9.54
C PHE A 290 1.24 -1.63 -9.45
N CYS A 291 0.66 -1.00 -8.41
CA CYS A 291 0.86 0.42 -8.16
C CYS A 291 2.34 0.74 -7.89
N GLY A 292 3.04 -0.10 -7.13
CA GLY A 292 4.48 0.05 -6.87
C GLY A 292 5.31 0.11 -8.13
N PHE A 293 5.00 -0.72 -9.13
CA PHE A 293 5.67 -0.65 -10.44
C PHE A 293 5.52 0.74 -11.11
N PHE A 294 4.29 1.29 -11.14
CA PHE A 294 4.06 2.63 -11.71
C PHE A 294 4.68 3.74 -10.85
N TRP A 295 4.71 3.57 -9.53
CA TRP A 295 5.36 4.47 -8.58
C TRP A 295 6.84 4.62 -8.90
N GLU A 296 7.54 3.50 -9.07
CA GLU A 296 8.96 3.49 -9.43
C GLU A 296 9.22 3.99 -10.84
N MET A 297 8.39 3.58 -11.81
CA MET A 297 8.53 4.01 -13.20
C MET A 297 8.41 5.53 -13.31
N TRP A 298 7.35 6.12 -12.78
CA TRP A 298 7.14 7.57 -12.89
C TRP A 298 8.15 8.38 -12.07
N ASN A 299 8.67 7.83 -10.97
CA ASN A 299 9.74 8.46 -10.19
C ASN A 299 11.02 8.63 -11.00
N TYR A 300 11.38 7.64 -11.83
CA TYR A 300 12.69 7.54 -12.50
C TYR A 300 13.15 8.82 -13.24
N TYR A 301 12.24 9.45 -13.99
CA TYR A 301 12.49 10.69 -14.74
C TYR A 301 11.77 11.92 -14.17
N SER A 302 11.16 11.81 -12.99
CA SER A 302 10.58 12.98 -12.31
C SER A 302 11.67 13.93 -11.85
N LEU A 303 11.37 15.23 -11.80
CA LEU A 303 12.31 16.24 -11.32
C LEU A 303 12.50 16.11 -9.80
N ALA A 304 11.39 16.17 -9.06
CA ALA A 304 11.34 15.86 -7.63
C ALA A 304 11.29 14.34 -7.41
N ARG A 305 12.41 13.66 -7.66
CA ARG A 305 12.56 12.21 -7.48
C ARG A 305 13.19 11.84 -6.14
N TRP A 306 12.92 10.63 -5.69
CA TRP A 306 13.63 10.01 -4.56
C TRP A 306 14.50 8.84 -5.04
N GLU A 307 15.58 8.62 -4.31
CA GLU A 307 16.50 7.50 -4.49
C GLU A 307 16.45 6.62 -3.24
N TYR A 308 16.81 5.34 -3.43
CA TYR A 308 16.82 4.36 -2.35
C TYR A 308 18.23 4.13 -1.83
N ALA A 309 18.33 3.82 -0.55
CA ALA A 309 19.54 3.33 0.10
C ALA A 309 19.14 2.17 1.02
N VAL A 310 18.87 1.00 0.41
CA VAL A 310 18.37 -0.17 1.15
C VAL A 310 19.56 -0.98 1.69
N PRO A 311 19.68 -1.18 3.02
CA PRO A 311 20.76 -1.96 3.62
C PRO A 311 20.96 -3.32 2.94
N PHE A 312 22.20 -3.69 2.65
CA PHE A 312 22.61 -5.03 2.18
C PHE A 312 22.09 -5.52 0.83
N VAL A 313 21.01 -4.97 0.28
CA VAL A 313 20.31 -5.53 -0.89
C VAL A 313 20.16 -4.56 -2.05
N HIS A 314 20.81 -3.39 -1.98
CA HIS A 314 20.76 -2.37 -3.02
C HIS A 314 21.52 -2.79 -4.30
N ARG A 315 20.94 -3.71 -5.09
CA ARG A 315 21.40 -4.21 -6.39
C ARG A 315 20.21 -4.62 -7.27
N PHE A 316 20.48 -4.85 -8.56
CA PHE A 316 19.49 -5.26 -9.57
C PHE A 316 18.31 -4.30 -9.63
N GLN A 317 18.62 -3.01 -9.75
CA GLN A 317 17.61 -1.97 -9.73
C GLN A 317 16.70 -2.09 -10.96
N ILE A 318 15.41 -1.94 -10.73
CA ILE A 318 14.41 -1.69 -11.77
C ILE A 318 13.90 -0.29 -11.46
N PHE A 319 14.23 0.67 -12.32
CA PHE A 319 14.20 2.11 -12.01
C PHE A 319 15.17 2.42 -10.84
N GLU A 320 14.76 3.19 -9.83
CA GLU A 320 15.60 3.50 -8.66
C GLU A 320 15.57 2.38 -7.60
N MET A 321 14.53 1.55 -7.58
CA MET A 321 14.29 0.55 -6.54
C MET A 321 15.05 -0.76 -6.80
N PRO A 322 15.81 -1.29 -5.82
CA PRO A 322 16.38 -2.63 -5.90
C PRO A 322 15.31 -3.71 -6.06
N LEU A 323 15.63 -4.81 -6.74
CA LEU A 323 14.66 -5.89 -7.00
C LEU A 323 13.94 -6.39 -5.74
N LEU A 324 14.68 -6.62 -4.63
CA LEU A 324 14.07 -7.05 -3.37
C LEU A 324 13.25 -5.96 -2.69
N GLY A 325 13.47 -4.69 -3.03
CA GLY A 325 12.65 -3.58 -2.55
C GLY A 325 11.19 -3.70 -2.96
N TYR A 326 10.91 -4.25 -4.16
CA TYR A 326 9.54 -4.47 -4.63
C TYR A 326 8.74 -5.43 -3.72
N ALA A 327 9.41 -6.27 -2.93
CA ALA A 327 8.75 -7.14 -1.97
C ALA A 327 8.01 -6.33 -0.88
N GLY A 328 8.43 -5.10 -0.60
CA GLY A 328 7.75 -4.20 0.34
C GLY A 328 6.36 -3.78 -0.12
N TYR A 329 6.10 -3.74 -1.43
CA TYR A 329 4.78 -3.41 -1.98
C TYR A 329 3.70 -4.46 -1.68
N LEU A 330 4.12 -5.71 -1.39
CA LEU A 330 3.22 -6.80 -1.05
C LEU A 330 2.50 -6.55 0.29
N PRO A 331 3.20 -6.44 1.45
CA PRO A 331 2.55 -6.08 2.70
C PRO A 331 1.95 -4.67 2.66
N PHE A 332 2.55 -3.73 1.94
CA PHE A 332 2.03 -2.38 1.81
C PHE A 332 0.61 -2.33 1.20
N GLY A 333 0.34 -3.19 0.21
CA GLY A 333 -1.00 -3.37 -0.34
C GLY A 333 -2.03 -3.80 0.71
N LEU A 334 -1.65 -4.70 1.63
CA LEU A 334 -2.49 -5.12 2.75
C LEU A 334 -2.70 -3.99 3.77
N GLU A 335 -1.65 -3.19 4.04
CA GLU A 335 -1.77 -2.01 4.90
C GLU A 335 -2.77 -1.01 4.34
N CYS A 336 -2.72 -0.75 3.03
CA CYS A 336 -3.71 0.09 2.35
C CYS A 336 -5.13 -0.44 2.57
N ALA A 337 -5.33 -1.76 2.43
CA ALA A 337 -6.64 -2.39 2.63
C ALA A 337 -7.13 -2.30 4.09
N VAL A 338 -6.24 -2.48 5.08
CA VAL A 338 -6.58 -2.36 6.51
C VAL A 338 -6.96 -0.92 6.86
N ILE A 339 -6.20 0.06 6.42
CA ILE A 339 -6.50 1.48 6.71
C ILE A 339 -7.81 1.90 6.04
N ALA A 340 -8.02 1.45 4.82
CA ALA A 340 -9.27 1.65 4.10
C ALA A 340 -10.48 1.00 4.79
N ASP A 341 -10.32 -0.20 5.37
CA ASP A 341 -11.33 -0.89 6.17
C ASP A 341 -11.67 -0.11 7.44
N GLN A 342 -10.68 0.47 8.13
CA GLN A 342 -10.98 1.29 9.31
C GLN A 342 -11.83 2.52 8.95
N LEU A 343 -11.54 3.18 7.82
CA LEU A 343 -12.37 4.27 7.32
C LEU A 343 -13.78 3.77 6.97
N ALA A 344 -13.87 2.62 6.32
CA ALA A 344 -15.13 2.00 5.95
C ALA A 344 -16.03 1.80 7.18
N ARG A 345 -15.52 1.15 8.23
CA ARG A 345 -16.29 0.92 9.48
C ARG A 345 -16.86 2.20 10.06
N LEU A 346 -16.08 3.28 10.09
CA LEU A 346 -16.55 4.59 10.56
C LEU A 346 -17.58 5.23 9.63
N TRP A 347 -17.44 5.02 8.32
CA TRP A 347 -18.33 5.56 7.31
C TRP A 347 -19.71 4.88 7.34
N TRP A 348 -19.74 3.55 7.43
CA TRP A 348 -20.96 2.74 7.45
C TRP A 348 -21.67 2.73 8.81
N ALA A 349 -20.94 2.85 9.92
CA ALA A 349 -21.55 3.05 11.25
C ALA A 349 -22.40 4.33 11.34
N ARG A 350 -22.20 5.30 10.44
CA ARG A 350 -23.00 6.54 10.33
C ARG A 350 -24.32 6.39 9.54
N GLY A 351 -24.76 5.17 9.23
CA GLY A 351 -26.12 4.90 8.74
C GLY A 351 -26.32 4.96 7.22
N LEU A 352 -25.27 5.14 6.42
CA LEU A 352 -25.33 5.07 4.95
C LEU A 352 -25.26 3.61 4.47
N ARG A 353 -26.31 2.83 4.75
CA ARG A 353 -26.48 1.48 4.18
C ARG A 353 -26.86 1.60 2.71
N TRP A 354 -25.86 1.58 1.83
CA TRP A 354 -26.07 1.43 0.39
C TRP A 354 -25.91 -0.04 -0.02
N GLN A 355 -26.95 -0.60 -0.64
CA GLN A 355 -26.92 -1.90 -1.30
C GLN A 355 -26.20 -1.78 -2.65
N ALA A 356 -24.87 -1.89 -2.64
CA ALA A 356 -24.11 -2.02 -3.89
C ALA A 356 -24.13 -3.48 -4.36
N GLY A 357 -24.76 -3.72 -5.51
CA GLY A 357 -24.60 -4.95 -6.28
C GLY A 357 -23.17 -5.07 -6.80
N LEU A 358 -22.30 -5.66 -5.99
CA LEU A 358 -21.16 -6.50 -6.35
C LEU A 358 -20.92 -7.40 -5.15
N GLY A 359 -21.56 -8.58 -5.16
CA GLY A 359 -21.37 -9.59 -4.13
C GLY A 359 -19.89 -9.99 -4.01
N TYR A 360 -19.48 -10.22 -2.75
CA TYR A 360 -18.20 -10.74 -2.28
C TYR A 360 -17.05 -9.73 -2.05
N GLY A 361 -17.01 -9.22 -0.81
CA GLY A 361 -15.89 -9.48 0.11
C GLY A 361 -14.48 -9.08 -0.35
N VAL A 362 -14.19 -7.78 -0.38
CA VAL A 362 -12.78 -7.28 -0.32
C VAL A 362 -12.63 -6.06 0.62
N ILE A 363 -13.69 -5.64 1.31
CA ILE A 363 -13.59 -4.70 2.45
C ILE A 363 -14.44 -5.30 3.58
N PRO A 364 -13.87 -5.62 4.76
CA PRO A 364 -14.56 -6.30 5.85
C PRO A 364 -15.86 -5.61 6.31
N GLY A 365 -16.79 -6.43 6.81
CA GLY A 365 -17.93 -5.96 7.60
C GLY A 365 -19.30 -6.13 6.94
N GLU A 366 -19.73 -7.38 6.74
CA GLU A 366 -21.03 -7.89 7.21
C GLU A 366 -21.16 -9.35 6.71
N ASP A 367 -20.96 -10.29 7.63
CA ASP A 367 -21.47 -11.65 7.45
C ASP A 367 -23.00 -11.58 7.30
N LEU A 368 -23.47 -12.15 6.19
CA LEU A 368 -24.86 -12.48 5.94
C LEU A 368 -25.44 -13.22 7.15
N LYS A 369 -26.39 -12.57 7.85
CA LYS A 369 -27.34 -13.31 8.67
C LYS A 369 -28.13 -14.24 7.75
N ILE A 370 -27.95 -15.54 7.95
CA ILE A 370 -28.83 -16.59 7.46
C ILE A 370 -30.24 -16.24 7.94
N VAL A 371 -31.14 -16.02 6.98
CA VAL A 371 -32.57 -15.87 7.23
C VAL A 371 -33.10 -17.22 7.70
N GLY A 372 -33.66 -17.24 8.91
CA GLY A 372 -34.78 -18.10 9.27
C GLY A 372 -36.05 -17.28 9.16
#